data_AF-A0A0P1G1K1-F1
#
_entry.id   AF-A0A0P1G1K1-F1
#
_cell.length_a   1.000
_cell.length_b   1.000
_cell.length_c   1.000
_cell.angle_alpha   90.00
_cell.angle_beta   90.00
_cell.angle_gamma   90.00
#
_symmetry.space_group_name_H-M   'P 1'
#
loop_
_entity.id
_entity.type
_entity.pdbx_description
1 polymer ?
#
loop_
_entity_poly.entity_id
_entity_poly.type
_entity_poly.pdbx_seq_one_letter_code
_entity_poly.pdbx_strand_id
1 'polypeptide(L)'
;MQGQRMIRALTTGLTLGLVLAGCSNDPAGGMAAFNREAGALIDTGDFGNATMNNHQYMTGEKQYVFDLSQRFATEVLTTVNFAFNSAQLDVGARDTLREQAAWIRQFPEVRFRVYGHTDKVGSAGYNKALGLKRANAVVNFLVTQGVGRDRLEALVSYGETQPLIVTDGRERRNRRTVTEVSGFVGSHPTVLEGKYAEIIYREYVNSAEPATGLDGIQGADFQITD
;
A
#
# COMPACT_ATOMS: atom_id res chain seq x y z
N MET A 1 78.26 19.03 -26.24
CA MET A 1 78.04 18.06 -27.33
C MET A 1 76.80 17.25 -26.96
N GLN A 2 75.60 17.58 -27.48
CA GLN A 2 75.00 17.22 -28.78
C GLN A 2 74.26 15.86 -28.76
N GLY A 3 72.99 15.87 -29.24
CA GLY A 3 72.24 14.71 -29.77
C GLY A 3 71.50 13.89 -28.70
N GLN A 4 70.17 13.94 -28.49
CA GLN A 4 69.00 13.89 -29.37
C GLN A 4 68.72 12.49 -29.98
N ARG A 5 67.44 12.07 -29.87
CA ARG A 5 66.64 11.13 -30.71
C ARG A 5 66.43 9.70 -30.13
N MET A 6 65.17 9.39 -29.77
CA MET A 6 64.24 8.49 -30.51
C MET A 6 64.41 7.01 -30.09
N ILE A 7 63.44 6.10 -29.94
CA ILE A 7 62.04 5.95 -30.35
C ILE A 7 61.49 4.67 -29.64
N ARG A 8 60.20 4.68 -29.27
CA ARG A 8 59.20 3.59 -29.19
C ARG A 8 59.51 2.20 -28.55
N ALA A 9 58.72 1.92 -27.52
CA ALA A 9 57.80 0.77 -27.35
C ALA A 9 58.30 -0.66 -27.62
N LEU A 10 58.25 -1.52 -26.58
CA LEU A 10 57.36 -2.70 -26.55
C LEU A 10 57.35 -3.32 -25.13
N THR A 11 56.13 -3.45 -24.59
CA THR A 11 55.57 -4.46 -23.67
C THR A 11 56.45 -5.71 -23.40
N THR A 12 56.49 -6.41 -22.27
CA THR A 12 55.68 -6.56 -21.04
C THR A 12 56.32 -7.80 -20.40
N GLY A 13 56.54 -7.81 -19.09
CA GLY A 13 56.91 -9.05 -18.43
C GLY A 13 57.33 -8.90 -16.97
N LEU A 14 56.34 -9.04 -16.08
CA LEU A 14 56.52 -9.52 -14.70
C LEU A 14 57.12 -8.52 -13.69
N THR A 15 56.26 -7.72 -13.06
CA THR A 15 56.52 -7.23 -11.70
C THR A 15 55.29 -7.44 -10.82
N LEU A 16 55.45 -8.40 -9.93
CA LEU A 16 54.66 -8.65 -8.73
C LEU A 16 54.73 -7.41 -7.81
N GLY A 17 53.59 -6.88 -7.34
CA GLY A 17 53.62 -5.84 -6.29
C GLY A 17 52.35 -5.02 -6.08
N LEU A 18 51.54 -5.48 -5.12
CA LEU A 18 50.97 -4.71 -4.00
C LEU A 18 49.86 -3.64 -4.24
N VAL A 19 48.65 -4.00 -3.76
CA VAL A 19 47.65 -3.20 -3.02
C VAL A 19 47.03 -1.98 -3.71
N LEU A 20 45.78 -2.14 -4.11
CA LEU A 20 44.76 -1.10 -4.01
C LEU A 20 43.58 -1.66 -3.21
N ALA A 21 43.57 -1.31 -1.93
CA ALA A 21 42.40 -1.42 -1.08
C ALA A 21 41.30 -0.50 -1.63
N GLY A 22 40.36 -1.08 -2.36
CA GLY A 22 39.09 -0.44 -2.69
C GLY A 22 38.11 -0.65 -1.53
N CYS A 23 38.12 0.26 -0.56
CA CYS A 23 37.00 0.40 0.38
C CYS A 23 35.84 1.08 -0.35
N SER A 24 34.78 0.35 -0.66
CA SER A 24 33.44 0.91 -0.80
C SER A 24 32.47 0.04 -0.02
N ASN A 25 31.87 0.66 1.00
CA ASN A 25 30.95 0.04 1.94
C ASN A 25 29.64 -0.32 1.24
N ASP A 26 29.42 -1.59 0.94
CA ASP A 26 28.08 -2.13 0.68
C ASP A 26 27.60 -2.88 1.94
N PRO A 27 26.58 -2.36 2.66
CA PRO A 27 26.07 -3.00 3.87
C PRO A 27 25.07 -4.14 3.59
N ALA A 28 24.74 -4.45 2.34
CA ALA A 28 23.86 -5.57 2.02
C ALA A 28 23.96 -5.97 0.55
N GLY A 29 24.28 -7.23 0.28
CA GLY A 29 23.94 -7.89 -0.99
C GLY A 29 25.03 -7.84 -2.06
N GLY A 30 25.97 -8.78 -2.00
CA GLY A 30 26.90 -9.03 -3.09
C GLY A 30 27.74 -10.27 -2.81
N MET A 31 27.44 -11.34 -3.54
CA MET A 31 28.01 -12.70 -3.44
C MET A 31 29.52 -12.81 -3.16
N ALA A 32 29.87 -13.92 -2.48
CA ALA A 32 31.17 -14.61 -2.45
C ALA A 32 32.03 -14.48 -1.16
N ALA A 33 31.54 -15.05 -0.05
CA ALA A 33 32.44 -15.71 0.90
C ALA A 33 32.54 -17.19 0.51
N PHE A 34 33.63 -17.60 -0.14
CA PHE A 34 33.83 -19.00 -0.58
C PHE A 34 33.93 -19.99 0.60
N ASN A 35 34.18 -19.48 1.81
CA ASN A 35 34.29 -20.25 3.06
C ASN A 35 32.96 -20.42 3.81
N ARG A 36 31.80 -20.06 3.22
CA ARG A 36 30.51 -20.33 3.85
C ARG A 36 29.94 -21.65 3.36
N GLU A 37 29.54 -22.48 4.31
CA GLU A 37 28.84 -23.73 4.07
C GLU A 37 27.55 -23.43 3.29
N ALA A 38 27.27 -24.23 2.26
CA ALA A 38 26.01 -24.14 1.53
C ALA A 38 24.84 -24.33 2.51
N GLY A 39 23.95 -23.34 2.59
CA GLY A 39 22.84 -23.32 3.57
C GLY A 39 23.05 -22.44 4.81
N ALA A 40 24.19 -21.73 4.93
CA ALA A 40 24.45 -20.82 6.06
C ALA A 40 23.43 -19.66 6.20
N LEU A 41 22.66 -19.35 5.15
CA LEU A 41 21.53 -18.42 5.20
C LEU A 41 20.24 -19.22 5.40
N ILE A 42 19.99 -19.64 6.63
CA ILE A 42 18.78 -20.38 7.03
C ILE A 42 17.56 -19.48 7.23
N ASP A 43 17.76 -18.17 7.40
CA ASP A 43 16.68 -17.22 7.63
C ASP A 43 16.72 -16.08 6.60
N THR A 44 16.06 -16.31 5.47
CA THR A 44 15.74 -15.26 4.50
C THR A 44 14.45 -14.50 4.88
N GLY A 45 13.85 -14.77 6.04
CA GLY A 45 12.56 -14.21 6.46
C GLY A 45 11.33 -14.82 5.75
N ASP A 46 11.54 -15.71 4.78
CA ASP A 46 10.47 -16.30 3.97
C ASP A 46 10.04 -17.70 4.44
N PHE A 47 10.73 -18.27 5.43
CA PHE A 47 10.39 -19.60 5.94
C PHE A 47 8.99 -19.60 6.56
N GLY A 48 8.11 -20.46 6.06
CA GLY A 48 6.72 -20.55 6.51
C GLY A 48 5.74 -19.62 5.80
N ASN A 49 6.19 -18.72 4.91
CA ASN A 49 5.30 -17.83 4.16
C ASN A 49 4.27 -18.60 3.29
N ALA A 50 4.70 -19.70 2.66
CA ALA A 50 3.81 -20.57 1.90
C ALA A 50 2.74 -21.24 2.80
N THR A 51 3.13 -21.75 3.98
CA THR A 51 2.19 -22.35 4.94
C THR A 51 1.21 -21.31 5.47
N MET A 52 1.67 -20.10 5.79
CA MET A 52 0.82 -18.99 6.23
C MET A 52 -0.17 -18.58 5.13
N ASN A 53 0.29 -18.46 3.89
CA ASN A 53 -0.56 -18.11 2.75
C ASN A 53 -1.60 -19.21 2.49
N ASN A 54 -1.18 -20.48 2.50
CA ASN A 54 -2.09 -21.62 2.37
C ASN A 54 -3.13 -21.63 3.50
N HIS A 55 -2.70 -21.38 4.75
CA HIS A 55 -3.62 -21.26 5.88
C HIS A 55 -4.63 -20.15 5.65
N GLN A 56 -4.21 -18.94 5.27
CA GLN A 56 -5.12 -17.82 4.99
C GLN A 56 -6.11 -18.08 3.85
N TYR A 57 -5.74 -18.89 2.85
CA TYR A 57 -6.67 -19.33 1.82
C TYR A 57 -7.64 -20.39 2.35
N MET A 58 -7.14 -21.38 3.10
CA MET A 58 -7.97 -22.45 3.66
C MET A 58 -8.94 -21.95 4.72
N THR A 59 -8.57 -20.91 5.48
CA THR A 59 -9.46 -20.23 6.44
C THR A 59 -10.42 -19.25 5.78
N GLY A 60 -10.27 -18.97 4.48
CA GLY A 60 -11.06 -17.98 3.74
C GLY A 60 -10.69 -16.51 4.01
N GLU A 61 -9.74 -16.26 4.92
CA GLU A 61 -9.28 -14.92 5.30
C GLU A 61 -8.82 -14.10 4.09
N LYS A 62 -8.04 -14.73 3.20
CA LYS A 62 -7.51 -14.06 2.01
C LYS A 62 -8.58 -13.81 0.95
N GLN A 63 -9.55 -14.72 0.81
CA GLN A 63 -10.68 -14.54 -0.09
C GLN A 63 -11.53 -13.34 0.36
N TYR A 64 -11.79 -13.22 1.66
CA TYR A 64 -12.55 -12.09 2.20
C TYR A 64 -11.87 -10.75 1.98
N VAL A 65 -10.56 -10.67 2.21
CA VAL A 65 -9.79 -9.44 1.95
C VAL A 65 -9.91 -9.04 0.48
N PHE A 66 -9.86 -10.01 -0.43
CA PHE A 66 -10.07 -9.78 -1.85
C PHE A 66 -11.48 -9.28 -2.15
N ASP A 67 -12.52 -9.96 -1.66
CA ASP A 67 -13.92 -9.60 -1.90
C ASP A 67 -14.22 -8.19 -1.36
N LEU A 68 -13.77 -7.87 -0.14
CA LEU A 68 -13.90 -6.52 0.42
C LEU A 68 -13.13 -5.48 -0.37
N SER A 69 -11.94 -5.81 -0.88
CA SER A 69 -11.17 -4.88 -1.70
C SER A 69 -11.91 -4.54 -2.99
N GLN A 70 -12.56 -5.52 -3.62
CA GLN A 70 -13.37 -5.31 -4.81
C GLN A 70 -14.61 -4.47 -4.50
N ARG A 71 -15.28 -4.76 -3.38
CA ARG A 71 -16.44 -3.98 -2.92
C ARG A 71 -16.07 -2.54 -2.62
N PHE A 72 -15.01 -2.32 -1.83
CA PHE A 72 -14.50 -0.98 -1.54
C PHE A 72 -14.21 -0.20 -2.83
N ALA A 73 -13.62 -0.87 -3.83
CA ALA A 73 -13.32 -0.26 -5.12
C ALA A 73 -14.55 0.02 -6.01
N THR A 74 -15.68 -0.64 -5.74
CA THR A 74 -16.92 -0.48 -6.50
C THR A 74 -17.84 0.57 -5.86
N GLU A 75 -17.90 0.57 -4.52
CA GLU A 75 -18.80 1.43 -3.74
C GLU A 75 -18.19 2.81 -3.46
N VAL A 76 -16.86 2.90 -3.34
CA VAL A 76 -16.16 4.15 -2.99
C VAL A 76 -14.97 4.39 -3.92
N LEU A 77 -14.74 5.66 -4.26
CA LEU A 77 -13.54 6.04 -5.00
C LEU A 77 -12.30 5.83 -4.12
N THR A 78 -11.46 4.85 -4.46
CA THR A 78 -10.25 4.47 -3.69
C THR A 78 -9.09 5.46 -3.81
N THR A 79 -9.15 6.33 -4.81
CA THR A 79 -8.03 7.17 -5.25
C THR A 79 -8.31 8.64 -5.00
N VAL A 80 -7.34 9.33 -4.41
CA VAL A 80 -7.38 10.79 -4.18
C VAL A 80 -6.23 11.47 -4.87
N ASN A 81 -6.51 12.55 -5.62
CA ASN A 81 -5.52 13.28 -6.40
C ASN A 81 -5.00 14.53 -5.66
N PHE A 82 -3.73 14.89 -5.92
CA PHE A 82 -3.06 16.04 -5.30
C PHE A 82 -2.59 17.08 -6.33
N ALA A 83 -2.53 18.34 -5.89
CA ALA A 83 -1.88 19.40 -6.63
C ALA A 83 -0.37 19.16 -6.76
N PHE A 84 0.25 19.80 -7.75
CA PHE A 84 1.69 19.69 -7.98
C PHE A 84 2.48 20.18 -6.75
N ASN A 85 3.50 19.42 -6.34
CA ASN A 85 4.32 19.73 -5.17
C ASN A 85 3.52 20.05 -3.88
N SER A 86 2.35 19.42 -3.71
CA SER A 86 1.52 19.62 -2.53
C SER A 86 1.08 18.28 -1.94
N ALA A 87 0.98 18.28 -0.60
CA ALA A 87 0.35 17.24 0.20
C ALA A 87 -0.94 17.73 0.88
N GLN A 88 -1.45 18.90 0.48
CA GLN A 88 -2.69 19.45 0.99
C GLN A 88 -3.89 18.77 0.33
N LEU A 89 -4.89 18.42 1.16
CA LEU A 89 -6.16 17.86 0.73
C LEU A 89 -7.11 18.98 0.29
N ASP A 90 -7.48 18.93 -0.99
CA ASP A 90 -8.51 19.78 -1.59
C ASP A 90 -9.92 19.42 -1.07
N VAL A 91 -10.92 20.27 -1.32
CA VAL A 91 -12.30 20.05 -0.87
C VAL A 91 -12.86 18.74 -1.43
N GLY A 92 -12.75 18.52 -2.75
CA GLY A 92 -13.21 17.27 -3.36
C GLY A 92 -12.48 16.03 -2.83
N ALA A 93 -11.19 16.15 -2.52
CA ALA A 93 -10.42 15.08 -1.88
C ALA A 93 -10.95 14.75 -0.48
N ARG A 94 -11.30 15.77 0.32
CA ARG A 94 -11.88 15.59 1.65
C ARG A 94 -13.26 14.96 1.59
N ASP A 95 -14.05 15.29 0.58
CA ASP A 95 -15.39 14.71 0.40
C ASP A 95 -15.30 13.22 0.09
N THR A 96 -14.44 12.83 -0.86
CA THR A 96 -14.14 11.40 -1.11
C THR A 96 -13.62 10.69 0.14
N LEU A 97 -12.73 11.33 0.90
CA LEU A 97 -12.21 10.72 2.14
C LEU A 97 -13.27 10.58 3.23
N ARG A 98 -14.30 11.43 3.24
CA ARG A 98 -15.43 11.31 4.17
C ARG A 98 -16.29 10.10 3.83
N GLU A 99 -16.54 9.86 2.54
CA GLU A 99 -17.22 8.65 2.05
C GLU A 99 -16.41 7.39 2.39
N GLN A 100 -15.09 7.42 2.14
CA GLN A 100 -14.19 6.33 2.56
C GLN A 100 -14.27 6.09 4.07
N ALA A 101 -14.22 7.13 4.88
CA ALA A 101 -14.31 6.99 6.34
C ALA A 101 -15.68 6.45 6.79
N ALA A 102 -16.77 6.78 6.11
CA ALA A 102 -18.08 6.21 6.39
C ALA A 102 -18.11 4.70 6.12
N TRP A 103 -17.55 4.27 4.99
CA TRP A 103 -17.44 2.86 4.63
C TRP A 103 -16.52 2.08 5.59
N ILE A 104 -15.32 2.60 5.86
CA ILE A 104 -14.32 1.96 6.74
C ILE A 104 -14.85 1.74 8.17
N ARG A 105 -15.78 2.59 8.64
CA ARG A 105 -16.41 2.46 9.95
C ARG A 105 -17.43 1.32 10.02
N GLN A 106 -18.00 0.91 8.88
CA GLN A 106 -18.93 -0.23 8.83
C GLN A 106 -18.21 -1.57 9.06
N PHE A 107 -16.90 -1.63 8.74
CA PHE A 107 -16.08 -2.83 8.84
C PHE A 107 -14.93 -2.63 9.84
N PRO A 108 -15.18 -2.56 11.17
CA PRO A 108 -14.15 -2.30 12.19
C PRO A 108 -13.00 -3.32 12.24
N GLU A 109 -13.23 -4.53 11.72
CA GLU A 109 -12.30 -5.65 11.67
C GLU A 109 -11.18 -5.51 10.64
N VAL A 110 -11.33 -4.59 9.69
CA VAL A 110 -10.45 -4.47 8.52
C VAL A 110 -9.34 -3.45 8.75
N ARG A 111 -8.15 -3.73 8.21
CA ARG A 111 -7.00 -2.81 8.11
C ARG A 111 -6.85 -2.30 6.69
N PHE A 112 -6.37 -1.07 6.60
CA PHE A 112 -6.15 -0.39 5.34
C PHE A 112 -4.70 0.10 5.25
N ARG A 113 -4.14 0.00 4.05
CA ARG A 113 -2.88 0.63 3.67
C ARG A 113 -3.17 1.78 2.75
N VAL A 114 -2.49 2.89 3.00
CA VAL A 114 -2.61 4.11 2.21
C VAL A 114 -1.29 4.34 1.52
N TYR A 115 -1.27 4.19 0.20
CA TYR A 115 -0.08 4.33 -0.62
C TYR A 115 -0.03 5.71 -1.26
N GLY A 116 1.00 6.50 -0.94
CA GLY A 116 1.28 7.75 -1.62
C GLY A 116 2.11 7.52 -2.89
N HIS A 117 1.60 7.99 -4.03
CA HIS A 117 2.30 8.01 -5.31
C HIS A 117 2.68 9.45 -5.72
N THR A 118 3.79 9.54 -6.45
CA THR A 118 4.35 10.79 -6.98
C THR A 118 4.72 10.63 -8.45
N ASP A 119 4.92 11.76 -9.13
CA ASP A 119 5.36 11.77 -10.52
C ASP A 119 6.86 11.44 -10.62
N LYS A 120 7.32 11.05 -11.82
CA LYS A 120 8.73 10.79 -12.14
C LYS A 120 9.62 12.04 -12.10
N VAL A 121 9.03 13.23 -11.98
CA VAL A 121 9.77 14.50 -11.99
C VAL A 121 10.34 14.79 -10.60
N GLY A 122 11.66 14.68 -10.45
CA GLY A 122 12.38 14.96 -9.20
C GLY A 122 13.36 13.84 -8.84
N SER A 123 14.06 13.98 -7.71
CA SER A 123 14.89 12.89 -7.18
C SER A 123 14.03 11.85 -6.46
N ALA A 124 14.43 10.58 -6.53
CA ALA A 124 13.72 9.46 -5.87
C ALA A 124 13.51 9.71 -4.36
N GLY A 125 14.52 10.26 -3.66
CA GLY A 125 14.42 10.57 -2.23
C GLY A 125 13.39 11.66 -1.92
N TYR A 126 13.33 12.70 -2.76
CA TYR A 126 12.34 13.76 -2.62
C TYR A 126 10.92 13.25 -2.86
N ASN A 127 10.75 12.47 -3.93
CA ASN A 127 9.48 11.84 -4.29
C ASN A 127 8.99 10.88 -3.20
N LYS A 128 9.89 10.09 -2.60
CA LYS A 128 9.57 9.23 -1.47
C LYS A 128 9.06 10.04 -0.27
N ALA A 129 9.74 11.12 0.09
CA ALA A 129 9.33 11.98 1.19
C ALA A 129 7.98 12.66 0.92
N LEU A 130 7.74 13.11 -0.32
CA LEU A 130 6.47 13.72 -0.71
C LEU A 130 5.31 12.72 -0.72
N GLY A 131 5.53 11.51 -1.24
CA GLY A 131 4.56 10.41 -1.18
C GLY A 131 4.18 10.07 0.26
N LEU A 132 5.16 10.00 1.16
CA LEU A 132 4.91 9.74 2.58
C LEU A 132 4.08 10.85 3.23
N LYS A 133 4.38 12.12 2.91
CA LYS A 133 3.60 13.26 3.41
C LYS A 133 2.14 13.20 2.97
N ARG A 134 1.88 12.80 1.72
CA ARG A 134 0.52 12.64 1.18
C ARG A 134 -0.23 11.49 1.86
N ALA A 135 0.41 10.33 1.98
CA ALA A 135 -0.18 9.18 2.66
C ALA A 135 -0.53 9.54 4.12
N ASN A 136 0.38 10.22 4.83
CA ASN A 136 0.12 10.69 6.19
C ASN A 136 -1.00 11.73 6.26
N ALA A 137 -1.11 12.65 5.28
CA ALA A 137 -2.21 13.62 5.24
C ALA A 137 -3.58 12.92 5.13
N VAL A 138 -3.68 11.91 4.26
CA VAL A 138 -4.89 11.09 4.12
C VAL A 138 -5.19 10.34 5.41
N VAL A 139 -4.20 9.67 6.01
CA VAL A 139 -4.42 8.92 7.25
C VAL A 139 -4.85 9.84 8.39
N ASN A 140 -4.17 10.97 8.57
CA ASN A 140 -4.54 11.93 9.61
C ASN A 140 -5.98 12.41 9.42
N PHE A 141 -6.41 12.66 8.18
CA PHE A 141 -7.79 13.02 7.88
C PHE A 141 -8.77 11.89 8.25
N LEU A 142 -8.51 10.65 7.84
CA LEU A 142 -9.35 9.49 8.21
C LEU A 142 -9.44 9.30 9.73
N VAL A 143 -8.36 9.56 10.47
CA VAL A 143 -8.36 9.55 11.94
C VAL A 143 -9.29 10.63 12.51
N THR A 144 -9.28 11.85 11.94
CA THR A 144 -10.23 12.90 12.37
C THR A 144 -11.69 12.53 12.11
N GLN A 145 -11.96 11.63 11.15
CA GLN A 145 -13.30 11.11 10.87
C GLN A 145 -13.69 9.92 11.78
N GLY A 146 -12.86 9.57 12.77
CA GLY A 146 -13.15 8.52 13.75
C GLY A 146 -12.62 7.14 13.39
N VAL A 147 -11.73 7.00 12.39
CA VAL A 147 -11.07 5.73 12.10
C VAL A 147 -9.87 5.53 13.03
N GLY A 148 -9.80 4.39 13.72
CA GLY A 148 -8.67 4.08 14.61
C GLY A 148 -7.32 4.06 13.87
N ARG A 149 -6.31 4.75 14.41
CA ARG A 149 -4.99 4.86 13.79
C ARG A 149 -4.30 3.51 13.61
N ASP A 150 -4.52 2.56 14.51
CA ASP A 150 -3.93 1.21 14.47
C ASP A 150 -4.38 0.40 13.25
N ARG A 151 -5.49 0.81 12.62
CA ARG A 151 -6.04 0.19 11.41
C ARG A 151 -5.47 0.77 10.13
N LEU A 152 -4.77 1.90 10.20
CA LEU A 152 -4.33 2.68 9.04
C LEU A 152 -2.80 2.72 8.97
N GLU A 153 -2.26 2.12 7.92
CA GLU A 153 -0.84 2.10 7.65
C GLU A 153 -0.50 3.06 6.49
N ALA A 154 0.34 4.06 6.73
CA ALA A 154 0.77 5.00 5.70
C ALA A 154 2.06 4.48 5.05
N LEU A 155 2.00 4.16 3.77
CA LEU A 155 3.11 3.63 3.00
C LEU A 155 3.40 4.52 1.79
N VAL A 156 4.61 4.38 1.28
CA VAL A 156 5.00 4.99 0.01
C VAL A 156 5.14 3.88 -0.99
N SER A 157 4.39 3.97 -2.09
CA SER A 157 4.71 3.14 -3.24
C SER A 157 6.04 3.66 -3.78
N TYR A 158 7.01 2.77 -3.97
CA TYR A 158 8.30 3.12 -4.60
C TYR A 158 7.99 3.80 -5.94
N GLY A 159 8.04 5.13 -5.95
CA GLY A 159 7.33 6.01 -6.91
C GLY A 159 7.79 5.92 -8.36
N GLU A 160 8.70 5.00 -8.67
CA GLU A 160 9.25 4.76 -10.01
C GLU A 160 8.87 3.38 -10.56
N THR A 161 8.48 2.42 -9.72
CA THR A 161 8.26 1.02 -10.14
C THR A 161 6.84 0.69 -10.59
N GLN A 162 5.84 1.55 -10.34
CA GLN A 162 4.45 1.33 -10.79
C GLN A 162 3.69 2.64 -11.11
N PRO A 163 4.09 3.41 -12.15
CA PRO A 163 3.26 4.51 -12.64
C PRO A 163 1.97 3.96 -13.28
N LEU A 164 0.82 4.57 -12.99
CA LEU A 164 -0.46 4.20 -13.64
C LEU A 164 -0.40 4.48 -15.15
N ILE A 165 0.29 5.56 -15.52
CA ILE A 165 0.57 5.94 -16.89
C ILE A 165 2.08 6.15 -17.00
N VAL A 166 2.74 5.35 -17.82
CA VAL A 166 4.16 5.51 -18.16
C VAL A 166 4.29 6.71 -19.09
N THR A 167 4.38 7.91 -18.51
CA THR A 167 4.68 9.14 -19.24
C THR A 167 5.90 9.80 -18.63
N ASP A 168 6.81 10.29 -19.47
CA ASP A 168 7.99 11.06 -19.04
C ASP A 168 7.64 12.50 -18.60
N GLY A 169 6.35 12.87 -18.66
CA GLY A 169 5.84 14.21 -18.36
C GLY A 169 5.17 14.37 -17.00
N ARG A 170 4.71 15.60 -16.72
CA ARG A 170 3.96 15.95 -15.51
C ARG A 170 2.51 15.46 -15.62
N GLU A 171 2.21 14.27 -15.10
CA GLU A 171 0.86 13.70 -15.18
C GLU A 171 0.10 13.83 -13.85
N ARG A 172 -1.05 14.51 -13.84
CA ARG A 172 -1.84 14.69 -12.60
C ARG A 172 -2.39 13.38 -12.06
N ARG A 173 -2.65 12.41 -12.94
CA ARG A 173 -3.16 11.08 -12.56
C ARG A 173 -2.13 10.23 -11.79
N ASN A 174 -0.83 10.53 -11.91
CA ASN A 174 0.23 9.85 -11.17
C ASN A 174 0.44 10.45 -9.76
N ARG A 175 0.00 11.71 -9.53
CA ARG A 175 -0.02 12.36 -8.21
C ARG A 175 -1.23 11.94 -7.38
N ARG A 176 -1.28 10.66 -7.01
CA ARG A 176 -2.42 10.09 -6.32
C ARG A 176 -2.03 9.40 -5.01
N THR A 177 -2.98 9.30 -4.11
CA THR A 177 -2.92 8.38 -2.98
C THR A 177 -4.00 7.34 -3.18
N VAL A 178 -3.66 6.06 -2.97
CA VAL A 178 -4.58 4.93 -3.12
C VAL A 178 -4.77 4.29 -1.76
N THR A 179 -6.02 4.13 -1.34
CA THR A 179 -6.38 3.37 -0.15
C THR A 179 -6.69 1.94 -0.58
N GLU A 180 -6.03 0.97 0.02
CA GLU A 180 -6.22 -0.46 -0.24
C GLU A 180 -6.53 -1.20 1.05
N VAL A 181 -7.33 -2.25 0.92
CA VAL A 181 -7.59 -3.19 2.02
C VAL A 181 -6.34 -4.07 2.19
N SER A 182 -5.75 -4.09 3.37
CA SER A 182 -4.49 -4.81 3.62
C SER A 182 -4.65 -6.12 4.37
N GLY A 183 -5.73 -6.28 5.14
CA GLY A 183 -5.96 -7.46 5.96
C GLY A 183 -6.86 -7.16 7.14
N PHE A 184 -6.73 -7.95 8.21
CA PHE A 184 -7.52 -7.82 9.43
C PHE A 184 -6.72 -7.24 10.59
N VAL A 185 -7.42 -6.64 11.54
CA VAL A 185 -6.83 -6.20 12.82
C VAL A 185 -6.41 -7.45 13.59
N GLY A 186 -5.17 -7.50 14.11
CA GLY A 186 -4.61 -8.71 14.73
C GLY A 186 -5.35 -9.23 15.98
N SER A 187 -6.31 -8.46 16.50
CA SER A 187 -7.22 -8.88 17.58
C SER A 187 -8.47 -9.60 17.07
N HIS A 188 -8.64 -9.77 15.76
CA HIS A 188 -9.77 -10.51 15.24
C HIS A 188 -9.53 -12.02 15.43
N PRO A 189 -10.49 -12.76 16.03
CA PRO A 189 -10.36 -14.21 16.11
C PRO A 189 -10.24 -14.74 14.68
N THR A 190 -9.20 -15.52 14.39
CA THR A 190 -9.15 -16.36 13.19
C THR A 190 -10.33 -17.31 13.27
N VAL A 191 -11.44 -16.97 12.62
CA VAL A 191 -12.67 -17.75 12.70
C VAL A 191 -12.50 -18.96 11.78
N LEU A 192 -12.04 -20.07 12.34
CA LEU A 192 -12.13 -21.35 11.66
C LEU A 192 -13.62 -21.72 11.59
N GLU A 193 -14.18 -21.64 10.37
CA GLU A 193 -15.56 -21.96 9.98
C GLU A 193 -16.72 -21.08 10.52
N GLY A 194 -17.69 -20.81 9.62
CA GLY A 194 -19.07 -20.44 9.94
C GLY A 194 -19.35 -18.95 10.18
N LYS A 195 -18.62 -18.27 11.08
CA LYS A 195 -18.97 -16.85 11.43
C LYS A 195 -18.39 -15.80 10.48
N TYR A 196 -17.40 -16.14 9.65
CA TYR A 196 -16.99 -15.23 8.56
C TYR A 196 -18.10 -15.05 7.53
N ALA A 197 -18.91 -16.10 7.32
CA ALA A 197 -20.12 -15.98 6.51
C ALA A 197 -21.02 -14.90 7.11
N GLU A 198 -21.20 -14.81 8.43
CA GLU A 198 -22.07 -13.82 9.08
C GLU A 198 -21.71 -12.35 8.78
N ILE A 199 -20.43 -12.01 8.57
CA ILE A 199 -20.02 -10.63 8.24
C ILE A 199 -20.39 -10.27 6.79
N ILE A 200 -20.15 -11.18 5.84
CA ILE A 200 -20.60 -11.03 4.43
C ILE A 200 -22.15 -11.14 4.35
N TYR A 201 -22.73 -12.08 5.10
CA TYR A 201 -24.16 -12.38 5.12
C TYR A 201 -24.99 -11.38 5.92
N ARG A 202 -24.40 -10.53 6.78
CA ARG A 202 -25.16 -9.45 7.42
C ARG A 202 -25.87 -8.61 6.37
N GLU A 203 -25.23 -8.42 5.22
CA GLU A 203 -25.83 -7.75 4.09
C GLU A 203 -26.73 -8.64 3.24
N TYR A 204 -26.44 -9.94 3.09
CA TYR A 204 -27.40 -10.88 2.49
C TYR A 204 -28.73 -10.86 3.26
N VAL A 205 -28.67 -10.85 4.60
CA VAL A 205 -29.82 -10.74 5.50
C VAL A 205 -30.47 -9.36 5.38
N ASN A 206 -29.72 -8.25 5.41
CA ASN A 206 -30.28 -6.91 5.20
C ASN A 206 -30.88 -6.72 3.80
N SER A 207 -30.33 -7.35 2.76
CA SER A 207 -30.87 -7.35 1.40
C SER A 207 -32.09 -8.25 1.24
N ALA A 208 -32.25 -9.22 2.15
CA ALA A 208 -33.42 -10.06 2.26
C ALA A 208 -34.54 -9.41 3.09
N GLU A 209 -34.28 -8.28 3.76
CA GLU A 209 -35.33 -7.44 4.32
C GLU A 209 -35.99 -6.65 3.17
N PRO A 210 -37.27 -6.92 2.84
CA PRO A 210 -37.95 -6.18 1.79
C PRO A 210 -38.06 -4.71 2.21
N ALA A 211 -37.70 -3.80 1.32
CA ALA A 211 -37.96 -2.38 1.51
C ALA A 211 -39.47 -2.20 1.74
N THR A 212 -39.87 -1.85 2.96
CA THR A 212 -41.28 -1.66 3.29
C THR A 212 -41.80 -0.44 2.55
N GLY A 213 -42.47 -0.65 1.42
CA GLY A 213 -43.20 0.37 0.68
C GLY A 213 -44.54 0.76 1.33
N LEU A 214 -44.73 0.43 2.61
CA LEU A 214 -45.90 0.78 3.39
C LEU A 214 -45.48 1.84 4.41
N ASP A 215 -45.67 3.11 4.07
CA ASP A 215 -45.85 4.15 5.08
C ASP A 215 -47.11 3.76 5.85
N GLY A 216 -46.92 3.15 7.01
CA GLY A 216 -48.02 2.77 7.88
C GLY A 216 -48.81 4.02 8.24
N ILE A 217 -50.12 4.00 8.00
CA ILE A 217 -51.08 4.96 8.52
C ILE A 217 -50.75 5.16 10.01
N GLN A 218 -50.33 6.36 10.38
CA GLN A 218 -49.99 6.65 11.77
C GLN A 218 -51.28 6.88 12.54
N GLY A 219 -51.30 6.61 13.84
CA GLY A 219 -52.51 6.78 14.67
C GLY A 219 -53.12 8.19 14.66
N ALA A 220 -52.39 9.19 14.13
CA ALA A 220 -52.87 10.54 13.89
C ALA A 220 -53.83 10.67 12.69
N ASP A 221 -53.82 9.73 11.75
CA ASP A 221 -54.66 9.76 10.54
C ASP A 221 -56.09 9.25 10.80
N PHE A 222 -56.37 8.72 11.99
CA PHE A 222 -57.69 8.22 12.41
C PHE A 222 -58.52 9.23 13.24
N GLN A 223 -58.22 10.53 13.17
CA GLN A 223 -59.05 11.53 13.84
C GLN A 223 -60.44 11.60 13.16
N ILE A 224 -61.44 10.99 13.80
CA ILE A 224 -62.85 11.16 13.46
C ILE A 224 -63.23 12.58 13.90
N THR A 225 -63.41 13.48 12.93
CA THR A 225 -64.10 14.75 13.17
C THR A 225 -65.58 14.45 13.35
N ASP A 226 -66.08 14.57 14.58
CA ASP A 226 -67.50 14.62 14.92
C ASP A 226 -68.21 15.82 14.26
#